data_AF-A0A533VFX7-F1
#
_entry.id   AF-A0A533VFX7-F1
#
_cell.length_a   1.000
_cell.length_b   1.000
_cell.length_c   1.000
_cell.angle_alpha   90.00
_cell.angle_beta   90.00
_cell.angle_gamma   90.00
#
_symmetry.space_group_name_H-M   'P 1'
#
loop_
_entity.id
_entity.type
_entity.pdbx_description
1 polymer ?
#
loop_
_entity_poly.entity_id
_entity_poly.type
_entity_poly.pdbx_seq_one_letter_code
_entity_poly.pdbx_strand_id
1 'polypeptide(L)' 'MNSDVKMARRYYWISDYVHSTFLSKPHSGIICDKTHHNELDITARDAVETQKTSLDLVKGNPQNLIFFD' A
#
# COMPACT_ATOMS: atom_id res chain seq x y z
N MET A 1 -0.22 -4.19 -7.81
CA MET A 1 -0.36 -5.55 -8.36
C MET A 1 0.72 -5.71 -9.40
N ASN A 2 1.56 -6.75 -9.34
CA ASN A 2 2.49 -7.02 -10.44
C ASN A 2 1.68 -7.55 -11.63
N SER A 3 1.69 -6.85 -12.76
CA SER A 3 0.90 -7.20 -13.97
C SER A 3 1.35 -8.49 -14.63
N ASP A 4 2.62 -8.86 -14.45
CA ASP A 4 3.25 -9.97 -15.16
C ASP A 4 2.90 -11.30 -14.50
N VAL A 5 3.01 -11.36 -13.17
CA VAL A 5 2.65 -12.56 -12.40
C VAL A 5 1.19 -12.57 -11.95
N LYS A 6 0.49 -11.43 -12.00
CA LYS A 6 -0.93 -11.27 -11.58
C LYS A 6 -1.21 -11.73 -10.15
N MET A 7 -0.19 -11.75 -9.31
CA MET A 7 -0.27 -12.15 -7.90
C MET A 7 -0.25 -10.91 -6.99
N ALA A 8 -0.95 -11.01 -5.88
CA ALA A 8 -0.92 -10.02 -4.80
C ALA A 8 -0.05 -10.53 -3.63
N ARG A 9 0.57 -9.60 -2.89
CA ARG A 9 1.34 -9.93 -1.69
C ARG A 9 0.39 -10.45 -0.60
N ARG A 10 0.72 -11.59 0.01
CA ARG A 10 -0.05 -12.15 1.13
C ARG A 10 0.59 -11.70 2.45
N TYR A 11 -0.17 -10.95 3.24
CA TYR A 11 0.26 -10.51 4.57
C TYR A 11 -0.22 -11.50 5.64
N TYR A 12 0.62 -11.78 6.64
CA TYR A 12 0.21 -12.55 7.81
C TYR A 12 0.00 -11.63 9.01
N TRP A 13 -1.21 -11.67 9.57
CA TRP A 13 -1.65 -10.80 10.66
C TRP A 13 -1.90 -11.69 11.88
N ILE A 14 -1.15 -11.48 12.96
CA ILE A 14 -1.43 -12.09 14.26
C ILE A 14 -2.22 -11.09 15.09
N SER A 15 -3.43 -11.47 15.51
CA SER A 15 -4.40 -10.61 16.23
C SER A 15 -3.80 -9.87 17.42
N ASP A 16 -2.82 -10.47 18.08
CA ASP A 16 -2.19 -9.95 19.30
C ASP A 16 -1.39 -8.66 19.04
N TYR A 17 -0.92 -8.44 17.80
CA TYR A 17 -0.15 -7.26 17.41
C TYR A 17 -0.98 -6.21 16.66
N VAL A 18 -2.14 -6.59 16.14
CA VAL A 18 -3.02 -5.74 15.31
C VAL A 18 -3.69 -4.62 16.12
N HIS A 19 -3.70 -4.71 17.46
CA HIS A 19 -4.38 -3.76 18.33
C HIS A 19 -3.76 -2.34 18.36
N SER A 20 -2.54 -2.16 17.86
CA SER A 20 -1.82 -0.88 18.00
C SER A 20 -1.79 0.00 16.75
N THR A 21 -1.80 -0.58 15.54
CA THR A 21 -1.82 0.17 14.28
C THR A 21 -2.23 -0.71 13.10
N PHE A 22 -3.09 -0.17 12.24
CA PHE A 22 -3.50 -0.80 10.97
C PHE A 22 -2.78 -0.21 9.76
N LEU A 23 -2.02 0.88 9.97
CA LEU A 23 -1.43 1.70 8.90
C LEU A 23 0.07 1.46 8.75
N SER A 24 0.80 1.33 9.86
CA SER A 24 2.27 1.27 9.84
C SER A 24 2.74 -0.13 10.18
N LYS A 25 3.16 -0.89 9.15
CA LYS A 25 3.64 -2.27 9.26
C LYS A 25 2.78 -3.15 10.22
N PRO A 26 1.47 -3.29 9.96
CA PRO A 26 0.55 -4.01 10.84
C PRO A 26 0.74 -5.53 10.82
N HIS A 27 1.51 -6.04 9.85
CA HIS A 27 1.74 -7.46 9.63
C HIS A 27 2.88 -7.99 10.51
N SER A 28 2.74 -9.22 10.97
CA SER A 28 3.78 -9.92 11.73
C SER A 28 4.90 -10.46 10.82
N GLY A 29 4.65 -10.50 9.51
CA GLY A 29 5.62 -10.91 8.50
C GLY A 29 5.02 -10.87 7.08
N ILE A 30 5.91 -10.96 6.09
CA ILE A 30 5.56 -11.06 4.67
C ILE A 30 6.20 -12.35 4.14
N ILE A 31 5.41 -13.19 3.48
CA ILE A 31 5.89 -14.42 2.83
C ILE A 31 5.66 -14.28 1.32
N CYS A 32 6.70 -14.54 0.53
CA CYS A 32 6.66 -14.46 -0.93
C CYS A 32 7.59 -15.50 -1.56
N ASP A 33 7.26 -15.91 -2.79
CA ASP A 33 8.09 -16.81 -3.60
C ASP A 33 9.36 -16.11 -4.13
N LYS A 34 9.24 -14.81 -4.44
CA LYS A 34 10.34 -13.98 -4.94
C LYS A 34 10.26 -12.58 -4.35
N THR A 35 11.42 -11.99 -4.11
CA THR A 35 11.55 -10.59 -3.70
C THR A 35 11.73 -9.72 -4.94
N HIS A 36 10.94 -8.64 -5.05
CA HIS A 36 11.10 -7.66 -6.12
C HIS A 36 11.66 -6.34 -5.57
N HIS A 37 12.50 -5.65 -6.34
CA HIS A 37 13.11 -4.40 -5.91
C HIS A 37 12.15 -3.19 -5.90
N ASN A 38 11.18 -3.17 -6.82
CA ASN A 38 10.28 -2.03 -7.02
C ASN A 38 8.85 -2.41 -6.65
N GLU A 39 8.58 -2.58 -5.36
CA GLU A 39 7.24 -2.88 -4.86
C GLU A 39 6.66 -1.69 -4.09
N LEU A 40 5.38 -1.38 -4.34
CA LEU A 40 4.66 -0.40 -3.56
C LEU A 40 4.37 -0.94 -2.15
N ASP A 41 5.00 -0.34 -1.14
CA ASP A 41 4.70 -0.60 0.27
C ASP A 41 4.02 0.61 0.92
N ILE A 42 2.69 0.66 0.82
CA ILE A 42 1.91 1.72 1.45
C ILE A 42 1.87 1.59 2.98
N THR A 43 2.42 0.52 3.57
CA THR A 43 2.49 0.32 5.02
C THR A 43 3.83 0.73 5.63
N ALA A 44 4.80 1.14 4.80
CA ALA A 44 6.08 1.63 5.25
C ALA A 44 5.89 2.89 6.10
N ARG A 45 6.76 3.06 7.11
CA ARG A 45 6.75 4.26 7.98
C ARG A 45 6.91 5.55 7.19
N ASP A 46 7.67 5.48 6.10
CA ASP A 46 7.98 6.64 5.26
C ASP A 46 6.88 6.92 4.22
N ALA A 47 5.86 6.06 4.12
CA ALA A 47 4.77 6.18 3.14
C ALA A 47 3.62 7.09 3.59
N VAL A 48 3.71 7.75 4.75
CA VAL A 48 2.61 8.54 5.34
C VAL A 48 2.09 9.62 4.39
N GLU A 49 2.97 10.36 3.72
CA GLU A 49 2.52 11.39 2.77
C GLU A 49 1.86 10.77 1.54
N THR A 50 2.35 9.62 1.07
CA THR A 50 1.72 8.88 -0.03
C THR A 50 0.31 8.40 0.34
N GLN A 51 0.11 7.95 1.58
CA GLN A 51 -1.21 7.59 2.10
C GLN A 51 -2.16 8.79 2.11
N LYS A 52 -1.69 9.95 2.58
CA LYS A 52 -2.48 11.19 2.61
C LYS A 52 -2.85 11.64 1.20
N THR A 53 -1.88 11.70 0.29
CA THR A 53 -2.14 12.03 -1.12
C THR A 53 -3.14 11.07 -1.74
N SER A 54 -3.03 9.76 -1.46
CA SER A 54 -4.00 8.79 -1.97
C SER A 54 -5.42 9.06 -1.47
N LEU A 55 -5.57 9.46 -0.19
CA LEU A 55 -6.85 9.85 0.38
C LEU A 55 -7.39 11.13 -0.26
N ASP A 56 -6.53 12.12 -0.48
CA ASP A 56 -6.88 13.39 -1.10
C ASP A 56 -7.33 13.19 -2.55
N LEU A 57 -6.66 12.31 -3.30
CA LEU A 57 -7.04 11.94 -4.66
C LEU A 57 -8.43 11.30 -4.71
N VAL A 58 -8.73 10.38 -3.79
CA VAL A 58 -10.06 9.73 -3.72
C VAL A 58 -11.16 10.70 -3.31
N LYS A 59 -10.84 11.69 -2.46
CA LYS A 59 -11.79 12.73 -2.03
C LYS A 59 -11.96 13.86 -3.04
N GLY A 60 -10.97 14.07 -3.91
CA GLY A 60 -10.93 15.16 -4.88
C GLY A 60 -11.76 14.90 -6.13
N ASN A 61 -11.93 15.93 -6.96
CA ASN A 61 -12.56 15.79 -8.28
C ASN A 61 -11.54 15.18 -9.27
N PRO A 62 -11.82 14.02 -9.89
CA PRO A 62 -10.92 13.40 -10.87
C PRO A 62 -10.60 14.29 -12.07
N GLN A 63 -11.49 15.22 -12.42
CA GLN A 63 -11.26 16.18 -13.52
C GLN A 63 -10.05 17.09 -13.28
N ASN A 64 -9.65 17.30 -12.03
CA ASN A 64 -8.46 18.09 -11.70
C ASN A 64 -7.14 17.42 -12.13
N LEU A 65 -7.17 16.13 -12.50
CA LEU A 65 -6.00 15.36 -12.93
C LEU A 65 -5.94 15.18 -14.44
N ILE A 66 -6.97 15.62 -15.17
CA ILE A 66 -7.08 15.47 -16.61
C ILE A 66 -6.82 16.84 -17.23
N PHE A 67 -5.72 16.96 -17.95
CA PHE A 67 -5.42 18.15 -18.75
C PHE A 67 -5.79 17.84 -20.20
N PHE A 68 -6.62 18.70 -20.81
CA PHE A 68 -6.87 18.69 -22.24
C PHE A 68 -6.04 19.82 -22.85
N ASP A 69 -5.11 19.46 -23.74
CA ASP A 69 -4.48 20.41 -24.67
C ASP A 69 -5.45 20.80 -25.79
#